data_AF-A0AAU3PYQ2-F1
#
_entry.id   AF-A0AAU3PYQ2-F1
#
_cell.length_a   1.000
_cell.length_b   1.000
_cell.length_c   1.000
_cell.angle_alpha   90.00
_cell.angle_beta   90.00
_cell.angle_gamma   90.00
#
_symmetry.space_group_name_H-M   'P 1'
#
loop_
_entity.id
_entity.type
_entity.pdbx_description
1 polymer ?
#
loop_
_entity_poly.entity_id
_entity_poly.type
_entity_poly.pdbx_seq_one_letter_code
_entity_poly.pdbx_strand_id
1 'polypeptide(L)'
;MNRQPWTDTQILPPQRPTIMRRNGSRVAADTHLLADMAAVEVVRAHKYQHHRITADPDSADAHQFRRNMTAVWQRAVVTANAIDMDPNHRTRLIETAKTDLTRRVSAYRDYSLDDIDTLWHPYTSGRLGDEVRSSLRKHPDRNSLGLHTGEDPILLSPQQWLDHARTSLDSDSTAEPGDRIAAAVAAAVAELGSPEYWDPSTDPNAGEPIGPQYSAETGPDP
;
A
#
# COMPACT_ATOMS: atom_id res chain seq x y z
N MET A 1 -54.80 6.62 -25.58
CA MET A 1 -53.38 6.24 -25.71
C MET A 1 -52.60 7.49 -26.11
N ASN A 2 -52.04 8.23 -25.14
CA ASN A 2 -51.36 9.50 -25.40
C ASN A 2 -49.87 9.25 -25.59
N ARG A 3 -49.37 9.39 -26.83
CA ARG A 3 -47.94 9.48 -27.12
C ARG A 3 -47.56 10.96 -27.01
N GLN A 4 -47.04 11.37 -25.87
CA GLN A 4 -46.46 12.71 -25.75
C GLN A 4 -45.16 12.78 -26.56
N PRO A 5 -44.97 13.83 -27.39
CA PRO A 5 -43.72 14.03 -28.13
C PRO A 5 -42.58 14.34 -27.16
N TRP A 6 -41.40 13.81 -27.48
CA TRP A 6 -40.16 14.04 -26.73
C TRP A 6 -39.81 15.54 -26.78
N THR A 7 -39.57 16.16 -25.63
CA THR A 7 -39.20 17.58 -25.53
C THR A 7 -37.77 17.72 -25.02
N ASP A 8 -36.99 18.65 -25.59
CA ASP A 8 -35.58 18.92 -25.22
C ASP A 8 -35.36 19.28 -23.73
N THR A 9 -36.43 19.54 -22.98
CA THR A 9 -36.42 19.76 -21.53
C THR A 9 -36.55 18.48 -20.70
N GLN A 10 -36.64 17.31 -21.32
CA GLN A 10 -36.64 16.04 -20.58
C GLN A 10 -35.23 15.71 -20.07
N ILE A 11 -34.97 16.13 -18.84
CA ILE A 11 -33.78 15.76 -18.08
C ILE A 11 -33.76 14.22 -17.96
N LEU A 12 -32.71 13.61 -18.49
CA LEU A 12 -32.47 12.17 -18.33
C LEU A 12 -32.48 11.82 -16.83
N PRO A 13 -33.17 10.74 -16.41
CA PRO A 13 -33.07 10.29 -15.03
C PRO A 13 -31.60 10.03 -14.69
N PRO A 14 -31.13 10.41 -13.49
CA PRO A 14 -29.74 10.25 -13.11
C PRO A 14 -29.33 8.79 -13.31
N GLN A 15 -28.25 8.56 -14.05
CA GLN A 15 -27.77 7.21 -14.30
C GLN A 15 -27.52 6.53 -12.96
N ARG A 16 -28.23 5.42 -12.70
CA ARG A 16 -28.03 4.64 -11.49
C ARG A 16 -26.55 4.24 -11.44
N PRO A 17 -25.87 4.37 -10.30
CA PRO A 17 -24.46 3.98 -10.20
C PRO A 17 -24.30 2.54 -10.65
N THR A 18 -23.49 2.34 -11.69
CA THR A 18 -23.29 1.06 -12.37
C THR A 18 -22.76 0.03 -11.37
N ILE A 19 -23.41 -1.12 -11.29
CA ILE A 19 -23.07 -2.22 -10.37
C ILE A 19 -21.57 -2.60 -10.45
N MET A 20 -20.95 -2.45 -11.63
CA MET A 20 -19.51 -2.65 -11.85
C MET A 20 -18.62 -1.79 -10.94
N ARG A 21 -18.96 -0.51 -10.72
CA ARG A 21 -18.13 0.38 -9.86
C ARG A 21 -18.13 -0.08 -8.40
N ARG A 22 -19.27 -0.55 -7.91
CA ARG A 22 -19.41 -1.07 -6.53
C ARG A 22 -18.62 -2.36 -6.32
N ASN A 23 -18.58 -3.22 -7.34
CA ASN A 23 -17.84 -4.47 -7.29
C ASN A 23 -16.32 -4.22 -7.40
N GLY A 24 -15.88 -3.27 -8.24
CA GLY A 24 -14.47 -2.85 -8.29
C GLY A 24 -13.97 -2.31 -6.95
N SER A 25 -14.74 -1.44 -6.28
CA SER A 25 -14.40 -0.98 -4.92
C SER A 25 -14.32 -2.12 -3.91
N ARG A 26 -15.10 -3.19 -4.11
CA ARG A 26 -15.08 -4.36 -3.24
C ARG A 26 -13.84 -5.21 -3.43
N VAL A 27 -13.42 -5.44 -4.68
CA VAL A 27 -12.14 -6.13 -4.98
C VAL A 27 -10.99 -5.34 -4.35
N ALA A 28 -11.00 -4.01 -4.45
CA ALA A 28 -9.98 -3.18 -3.80
C ALA A 28 -10.00 -3.35 -2.27
N ALA A 29 -11.16 -3.25 -1.64
CA ALA A 29 -11.29 -3.42 -0.19
C ALA A 29 -10.81 -4.81 0.29
N ASP A 30 -11.18 -5.88 -0.41
CA ASP A 30 -10.71 -7.24 -0.10
C ASP A 30 -9.20 -7.38 -0.30
N THR A 31 -8.63 -6.73 -1.33
CA THR A 31 -7.18 -6.73 -1.59
C THR A 31 -6.41 -6.02 -0.48
N HIS A 32 -6.87 -4.84 -0.05
CA HIS A 32 -6.27 -4.13 1.08
C HIS A 32 -6.43 -4.89 2.40
N LEU A 33 -7.54 -5.60 2.59
CA LEU A 33 -7.75 -6.48 3.75
C LEU A 33 -6.75 -7.64 3.76
N LEU A 34 -6.49 -8.29 2.62
CA LEU A 34 -5.47 -9.34 2.51
C LEU A 34 -4.07 -8.82 2.85
N ALA A 35 -3.72 -7.64 2.32
CA ALA A 35 -2.46 -6.97 2.62
C ALA A 35 -2.31 -6.69 4.12
N ASP A 36 -3.37 -6.24 4.79
CA ASP A 36 -3.37 -5.99 6.23
C ASP A 36 -3.25 -7.28 7.05
N MET A 37 -4.04 -8.30 6.73
CA MET A 37 -3.94 -9.62 7.38
C MET A 37 -2.51 -10.17 7.27
N ALA A 38 -1.88 -10.06 6.09
CA ALA A 38 -0.51 -10.50 5.90
C ALA A 38 0.49 -9.70 6.76
N ALA A 39 0.34 -8.38 6.81
CA ALA A 39 1.20 -7.52 7.63
C ALA A 39 1.09 -7.87 9.12
N VAL A 40 -0.12 -8.02 9.64
CA VAL A 40 -0.36 -8.36 11.05
C VAL A 40 0.21 -9.74 11.39
N GLU A 41 -0.06 -10.77 10.57
CA GLU A 41 0.43 -12.14 10.81
C GLU A 41 1.96 -12.21 10.84
N VAL A 42 2.63 -11.56 9.89
CA VAL A 42 4.09 -11.59 9.79
C VAL A 42 4.76 -10.83 10.94
N VAL A 43 4.26 -9.64 11.28
CA VAL A 43 4.79 -8.87 12.41
C VAL A 43 4.54 -9.60 13.73
N ARG A 44 3.36 -10.18 13.91
CA ARG A 44 3.06 -11.03 15.07
C ARG A 44 4.05 -12.18 15.18
N ALA A 45 4.24 -12.96 14.11
CA ALA A 45 5.20 -14.07 14.11
C ALA A 45 6.62 -13.60 14.47
N HIS A 46 7.06 -12.46 13.92
CA HIS A 46 8.35 -11.86 14.24
C HIS A 46 8.48 -11.46 15.72
N LYS A 47 7.44 -10.86 16.31
CA LYS A 47 7.43 -10.48 17.73
C LYS A 47 7.46 -11.71 18.65
N TYR A 48 6.67 -12.75 18.34
CA TYR A 48 6.70 -14.02 19.07
C TYR A 48 8.12 -14.63 19.03
N GLN A 49 8.75 -14.64 17.86
CA GLN A 49 10.14 -15.10 17.73
C GLN A 49 11.13 -14.24 18.54
N HIS A 50 10.99 -12.91 18.50
CA HIS A 50 11.84 -11.97 19.24
C HIS A 50 11.72 -12.16 20.76
N HIS A 51 10.50 -12.34 21.27
CA HIS A 51 10.23 -12.59 22.69
C HIS A 51 10.47 -14.05 23.12
N ARG A 52 10.92 -14.93 22.19
CA ARG A 52 11.11 -16.37 22.41
C ARG A 52 9.84 -17.06 22.93
N ILE A 53 8.68 -16.59 22.48
CA ILE A 53 7.38 -17.19 22.76
C ILE A 53 7.05 -18.13 21.61
N THR A 54 6.80 -19.40 21.92
CA THR A 54 6.34 -20.36 20.92
C THR A 54 4.85 -20.14 20.69
N ALA A 55 4.50 -19.54 19.55
CA ALA A 55 3.11 -19.56 19.07
C ALA A 55 2.75 -20.99 18.65
N ASP A 56 1.56 -21.47 19.01
CA ASP A 56 1.03 -22.72 18.50
C ASP A 56 0.45 -22.51 17.07
N PRO A 57 1.13 -23.00 16.02
CA PRO A 57 0.67 -22.83 14.65
C PRO A 57 -0.62 -23.60 14.35
N ASP A 58 -0.93 -24.62 15.16
CA ASP A 58 -2.07 -25.51 15.04
C ASP A 58 -3.22 -25.13 16.00
N SER A 59 -3.09 -23.98 16.66
CA SER A 59 -4.18 -23.40 17.43
C SER A 59 -5.41 -23.16 16.54
N ALA A 60 -6.60 -23.34 17.12
CA ALA A 60 -7.86 -23.13 16.41
C ALA A 60 -7.96 -21.72 15.79
N ASP A 61 -7.45 -20.72 16.50
CA ASP A 61 -7.42 -19.33 16.05
C ASP A 61 -6.49 -19.13 14.85
N ALA A 62 -5.30 -19.73 14.85
CA ALA A 62 -4.38 -19.67 13.71
C ALA A 62 -4.96 -20.37 12.47
N HIS A 63 -5.63 -21.51 12.64
CA HIS A 63 -6.38 -22.14 11.56
C HIS A 63 -7.51 -21.25 11.06
N GLN A 64 -8.28 -20.62 11.96
CA GLN A 64 -9.40 -19.78 11.57
C GLN A 64 -8.94 -18.50 10.85
N PHE A 65 -7.81 -17.92 11.26
CA PHE A 65 -7.15 -16.82 10.56
C PHE A 65 -6.83 -17.20 9.11
N ARG A 66 -6.10 -18.31 8.89
CA ARG A 66 -5.73 -18.79 7.54
C ARG A 66 -6.96 -19.07 6.67
N ARG A 67 -8.00 -19.67 7.27
CA ARG A 67 -9.28 -19.93 6.57
C ARG A 67 -9.97 -18.64 6.17
N ASN A 68 -10.00 -17.64 7.05
CA ASN A 68 -10.58 -16.33 6.76
C ASN A 68 -9.80 -15.61 5.66
N MET A 69 -8.46 -15.61 5.70
CA MET A 69 -7.62 -15.03 4.65
C MET A 69 -7.89 -15.67 3.29
N THR A 70 -7.97 -17.00 3.26
CA THR A 70 -8.31 -17.76 2.04
C THR A 70 -9.71 -17.40 1.53
N ALA A 71 -10.68 -17.27 2.42
CA ALA A 71 -12.05 -16.92 2.06
C ALA A 71 -12.12 -15.50 1.45
N VAL A 72 -11.45 -14.51 2.05
CA VAL A 72 -11.37 -13.14 1.52
C VAL A 72 -10.73 -13.16 0.13
N TRP A 73 -9.64 -13.89 -0.05
CA TRP A 73 -9.00 -14.05 -1.36
C TRP A 73 -9.93 -14.66 -2.40
N GLN A 74 -10.63 -15.74 -2.05
CA GLN A 74 -11.62 -16.35 -2.95
C GLN A 74 -12.70 -15.33 -3.35
N ARG A 75 -13.24 -14.57 -2.40
CA ARG A 75 -14.25 -13.53 -2.69
C ARG A 75 -13.72 -12.47 -3.63
N ALA A 76 -12.49 -12.01 -3.42
CA ALA A 76 -11.85 -11.03 -4.28
C ALA A 76 -11.69 -11.57 -5.71
N VAL A 77 -11.19 -12.79 -5.87
CA VAL A 77 -11.00 -13.45 -7.17
C VAL A 77 -12.33 -13.68 -7.89
N VAL A 78 -13.35 -14.21 -7.20
CA VAL A 78 -14.68 -14.40 -7.78
C VAL A 78 -15.28 -13.07 -8.23
N THR A 79 -15.14 -12.02 -7.40
CA THR A 79 -15.68 -10.69 -7.73
C THR A 79 -14.94 -10.05 -8.90
N ALA A 80 -13.61 -10.19 -8.96
CA ALA A 80 -12.78 -9.67 -10.06
C ALA A 80 -13.11 -10.35 -11.39
N ASN A 81 -13.27 -11.68 -11.38
CA ASN A 81 -13.73 -12.44 -12.54
C ASN A 81 -15.13 -12.01 -12.99
N ALA A 82 -16.07 -11.87 -12.06
CA ALA A 82 -17.45 -11.53 -12.37
C ALA A 82 -17.63 -10.11 -12.96
N ILE A 83 -16.63 -9.23 -12.83
CA ILE A 83 -16.65 -7.90 -13.43
C ILE A 83 -15.74 -7.76 -14.65
N ASP A 84 -15.10 -8.85 -15.09
CA ASP A 84 -14.07 -8.84 -16.13
C ASP A 84 -13.02 -7.74 -15.87
N MET A 85 -12.39 -7.84 -14.69
CA MET A 85 -11.54 -6.77 -14.19
C MET A 85 -10.34 -6.52 -15.11
N ASP A 86 -10.25 -5.30 -15.62
CA ASP A 86 -9.17 -4.86 -16.50
C ASP A 86 -7.77 -5.20 -15.93
N PRO A 87 -6.89 -5.85 -16.71
CA PRO A 87 -5.56 -6.24 -16.25
C PRO A 87 -4.69 -5.09 -15.76
N ASN A 88 -4.79 -3.88 -16.36
CA ASN A 88 -4.00 -2.74 -15.92
C ASN A 88 -4.51 -2.20 -14.57
N HIS A 89 -5.83 -2.15 -14.38
CA HIS A 89 -6.43 -1.81 -13.10
C HIS A 89 -6.01 -2.80 -12.02
N ARG A 90 -6.04 -4.09 -12.33
CA ARG A 90 -5.61 -5.17 -11.43
C ARG A 90 -4.16 -5.02 -11.00
N THR A 91 -3.24 -4.79 -11.95
CA THR A 91 -1.81 -4.55 -11.64
C THR A 91 -1.64 -3.34 -10.73
N ARG A 92 -2.29 -2.22 -11.05
CA ARG A 92 -2.22 -0.99 -10.22
C ARG A 92 -2.74 -1.23 -8.81
N LEU A 93 -3.85 -1.98 -8.67
CA LEU A 93 -4.42 -2.32 -7.38
C LEU A 93 -3.44 -3.17 -6.55
N ILE A 94 -2.84 -4.19 -7.15
CA ILE A 94 -1.86 -5.06 -6.49
C ILE A 94 -0.64 -4.24 -6.05
N GLU A 95 -0.07 -3.41 -6.92
CA GLU A 95 1.09 -2.58 -6.58
C GLU A 95 0.78 -1.58 -5.46
N THR A 96 -0.39 -0.93 -5.51
CA THR A 96 -0.84 -0.03 -4.43
C THR A 96 -0.98 -0.79 -3.10
N ALA A 97 -1.57 -1.98 -3.14
CA ALA A 97 -1.72 -2.82 -1.96
C ALA A 97 -0.38 -3.36 -1.42
N LYS A 98 0.62 -3.61 -2.27
CA LYS A 98 1.99 -3.93 -1.85
C LYS A 98 2.66 -2.75 -1.14
N THR A 99 2.54 -1.53 -1.70
CA THR A 99 3.05 -0.32 -1.02
C THR A 99 2.38 -0.12 0.33
N ASP A 100 1.06 -0.30 0.41
CA ASP A 100 0.32 -0.25 1.66
C ASP A 100 0.77 -1.30 2.67
N LEU A 101 1.01 -2.53 2.21
CA LEU A 101 1.53 -3.61 3.04
C LEU A 101 2.88 -3.23 3.63
N THR A 102 3.82 -2.73 2.82
CA THR A 102 5.14 -2.31 3.30
C THR A 102 5.02 -1.22 4.36
N ARG A 103 4.18 -0.21 4.13
CA ARG A 103 3.91 0.84 5.12
C ARG A 103 3.33 0.29 6.42
N ARG A 104 2.38 -0.65 6.33
CA ARG A 104 1.75 -1.29 7.51
C ARG A 104 2.74 -2.15 8.28
N VAL A 105 3.55 -2.95 7.60
CA VAL A 105 4.61 -3.76 8.24
C VAL A 105 5.56 -2.86 9.01
N SER A 106 6.00 -1.75 8.42
CA SER A 106 6.87 -0.77 9.07
C SER A 106 6.20 -0.17 10.31
N ALA A 107 4.95 0.27 10.19
CA ALA A 107 4.19 0.85 11.32
C ALA A 107 3.92 -0.16 12.45
N TYR A 108 3.52 -1.39 12.13
CA TYR A 108 3.22 -2.43 13.11
C TYR A 108 4.46 -2.96 13.81
N ARG A 109 5.65 -2.81 13.22
CA ARG A 109 6.91 -3.19 13.87
C ARG A 109 7.11 -2.46 15.20
N ASP A 110 6.62 -1.24 15.33
CA ASP A 110 6.75 -0.43 16.53
C ASP A 110 5.70 -0.76 17.61
N TYR A 111 4.71 -1.60 17.28
CA TYR A 111 3.65 -1.98 18.20
C TYR A 111 4.17 -2.95 19.25
N SER A 112 3.55 -2.92 20.44
CA SER A 112 3.79 -3.95 21.45
C SER A 112 3.22 -5.31 20.99
N LEU A 113 3.63 -6.39 21.67
CA LEU A 113 3.08 -7.71 21.40
C LEU A 113 1.56 -7.74 21.64
N ASP A 114 1.09 -7.10 22.71
CA ASP A 114 -0.34 -7.04 23.06
C ASP A 114 -1.14 -6.25 22.02
N ASP A 115 -0.57 -5.17 21.48
CA ASP A 115 -1.20 -4.37 20.43
C ASP A 115 -1.34 -5.16 19.13
N ILE A 116 -0.30 -5.91 18.73
CA ILE A 116 -0.36 -6.73 17.51
C ILE A 116 -1.33 -7.91 17.67
N ASP A 117 -1.38 -8.54 18.85
CA ASP A 117 -2.36 -9.58 19.15
C ASP A 117 -3.80 -9.01 19.13
N THR A 118 -3.99 -7.78 19.65
CA THR A 118 -5.27 -7.08 19.58
C THR A 118 -5.72 -6.80 18.14
N LEU A 119 -4.79 -6.46 17.23
CA LEU A 119 -5.09 -6.31 15.80
C LEU A 119 -5.36 -7.65 15.11
N TRP A 120 -4.73 -8.72 15.58
CA TRP A 120 -4.83 -10.05 14.98
C TRP A 120 -6.15 -10.76 15.31
N HIS A 121 -6.62 -10.69 16.56
CA HIS A 121 -7.80 -11.42 17.02
C HIS A 121 -9.10 -11.16 16.21
N PRO A 122 -9.42 -9.94 15.77
CA PRO A 122 -10.60 -9.71 14.91
C PRO A 122 -10.61 -10.59 13.65
N TYR A 123 -9.45 -10.94 13.12
CA TYR A 123 -9.31 -11.78 11.93
C TYR A 123 -9.51 -13.28 12.18
N THR A 124 -9.55 -13.72 13.44
CA THR A 124 -9.89 -15.10 13.81
C THR A 124 -11.40 -15.28 14.01
N SER A 125 -12.19 -14.20 13.97
CA SER A 125 -13.64 -14.29 14.14
C SER A 125 -14.31 -15.11 13.04
N GLY A 126 -15.19 -16.04 13.44
CA GLY A 126 -16.04 -16.80 12.50
C GLY A 126 -16.97 -15.90 11.68
N ARG A 127 -17.30 -14.70 12.18
CA ARG A 127 -18.17 -13.73 11.51
C ARG A 127 -17.61 -13.28 10.15
N LEU A 128 -16.29 -13.05 10.06
CA LEU A 128 -15.64 -12.69 8.80
C LEU A 128 -15.84 -13.78 7.74
N GLY A 129 -15.64 -15.04 8.13
CA GLY A 129 -15.88 -16.20 7.28
C GLY A 129 -17.35 -16.38 6.89
N ASP A 130 -18.30 -16.08 7.77
CA ASP A 130 -19.74 -16.12 7.47
C ASP A 130 -20.16 -15.03 6.47
N GLU A 131 -19.68 -13.80 6.66
CA GLU A 131 -19.94 -12.67 5.76
C GLU A 131 -19.40 -12.94 4.35
N VAL A 132 -18.20 -13.52 4.27
CA VAL A 132 -17.60 -13.94 3.00
C VAL A 132 -18.42 -15.05 2.34
N ARG A 133 -18.76 -16.12 3.06
CA ARG A 133 -19.55 -17.25 2.52
C ARG A 133 -20.94 -16.80 2.07
N SER A 134 -21.60 -15.95 2.85
CA SER A 134 -22.88 -15.35 2.49
C SER A 134 -22.77 -14.54 1.20
N SER A 135 -21.68 -13.77 1.04
CA SER A 135 -21.42 -13.05 -0.21
C SER A 135 -21.22 -13.99 -1.39
N LEU A 136 -20.42 -15.05 -1.23
CA LEU A 136 -20.15 -16.02 -2.31
C LEU A 136 -21.42 -16.77 -2.74
N ARG A 137 -22.33 -17.10 -1.80
CA ARG A 137 -23.61 -17.73 -2.12
C ARG A 137 -24.53 -16.87 -2.99
N LYS A 138 -24.36 -15.54 -2.98
CA LYS A 138 -25.14 -14.61 -3.81
C LYS A 138 -24.66 -14.55 -5.26
N HIS A 139 -23.54 -15.20 -5.59
CA HIS A 139 -23.00 -15.29 -6.94
C HIS A 139 -23.19 -16.74 -7.46
N PRO A 140 -24.19 -16.99 -8.33
CA PRO A 140 -24.53 -18.33 -8.80
C PRO A 140 -23.48 -18.94 -9.74
N ASP A 141 -22.56 -18.14 -10.28
CA ASP A 141 -21.49 -18.57 -11.20
C ASP A 141 -20.30 -19.28 -10.51
N ARG A 142 -20.49 -19.72 -9.27
CA ARG A 142 -19.50 -20.48 -8.48
C ARG A 142 -18.97 -21.72 -9.22
N ASN A 143 -19.77 -22.31 -10.11
CA ASN A 143 -19.40 -23.52 -10.86
C ASN A 143 -18.68 -23.22 -12.18
N SER A 144 -18.69 -21.96 -12.64
CA SER A 144 -17.98 -21.51 -13.86
C SER A 144 -16.54 -21.10 -13.56
N LEU A 145 -16.13 -21.13 -12.29
CA LEU A 145 -14.72 -21.20 -11.88
C LEU A 145 -14.18 -22.60 -12.22
N GLY A 146 -14.24 -22.95 -13.50
CA GLY A 146 -13.37 -23.97 -14.04
C GLY A 146 -11.96 -23.62 -13.60
N LEU A 147 -11.23 -24.62 -13.12
CA LEU A 147 -9.79 -24.57 -13.04
C LEU A 147 -9.26 -24.01 -14.38
N HIS A 148 -9.02 -22.70 -14.46
CA HIS A 148 -8.07 -22.15 -15.41
C HIS A 148 -6.69 -22.52 -14.85
N THR A 149 -6.36 -23.81 -14.90
CA THR A 149 -5.15 -24.44 -14.38
C THR A 149 -3.87 -24.03 -15.13
N GLY A 150 -3.90 -22.92 -15.88
CA GLY A 150 -2.79 -22.45 -16.70
C GLY A 150 -2.66 -20.92 -16.82
N GLU A 151 -3.59 -20.13 -16.26
CA GLU A 151 -3.42 -18.67 -16.18
C GLU A 151 -3.06 -18.28 -14.76
N ASP A 152 -2.06 -17.42 -14.62
CA ASP A 152 -1.64 -16.87 -13.34
C ASP A 152 -2.85 -16.31 -12.57
N PRO A 153 -2.94 -16.56 -11.26
CA PRO A 153 -4.08 -16.09 -10.48
C PRO A 153 -4.22 -14.58 -10.60
N ILE A 154 -5.46 -14.14 -10.86
CA ILE A 154 -5.82 -12.71 -11.07
C ILE A 154 -5.35 -11.83 -9.89
N LEU A 155 -5.35 -12.38 -8.67
CA LEU A 155 -4.85 -11.68 -7.49
C LEU A 155 -3.83 -12.57 -6.78
N LEU A 156 -2.88 -11.94 -6.08
CA LEU A 156 -1.91 -12.64 -5.26
C LEU A 156 -2.61 -13.55 -4.24
N SER A 157 -2.14 -14.78 -4.15
CA SER A 157 -2.59 -15.75 -3.17
C SER A 157 -2.25 -15.28 -1.74
N PRO A 158 -2.94 -15.81 -0.71
CA PRO A 158 -2.61 -15.52 0.69
C PRO A 158 -1.13 -15.76 1.02
N GLN A 159 -0.54 -16.83 0.49
CA GLN A 159 0.87 -17.15 0.69
C GLN A 159 1.79 -16.08 0.07
N GLN A 160 1.49 -15.63 -1.16
CA GLN A 160 2.27 -14.56 -1.79
C GLN A 160 2.19 -13.24 -1.01
N TRP A 161 1.04 -12.91 -0.44
CA TRP A 161 0.91 -11.75 0.45
C TRP A 161 1.77 -11.89 1.71
N LEU A 162 1.76 -13.08 2.34
CA LEU A 162 2.62 -13.37 3.49
C LEU A 162 4.10 -13.30 3.14
N ASP A 163 4.50 -13.85 1.99
CA ASP A 163 5.90 -13.80 1.51
C ASP A 163 6.35 -12.37 1.25
N HIS A 164 5.50 -11.55 0.60
CA HIS A 164 5.78 -10.11 0.42
C HIS A 164 5.93 -9.37 1.76
N ALA A 165 5.08 -9.67 2.75
CA ALA A 165 5.19 -9.08 4.08
C ALA A 165 6.48 -9.51 4.80
N ARG A 166 6.90 -10.77 4.68
CA ARG A 166 8.19 -11.27 5.22
C ARG A 166 9.37 -10.53 4.58
N THR A 167 9.41 -10.47 3.25
CA THR A 167 10.47 -9.75 2.53
C THR A 167 10.51 -8.27 2.93
N SER A 168 9.36 -7.62 3.10
CA SER A 168 9.28 -6.23 3.55
C SER A 168 9.83 -6.04 4.96
N LEU A 169 9.54 -6.97 5.87
CA LEU A 169 10.02 -6.92 7.25
C LEU A 169 11.55 -7.11 7.31
N ASP A 170 12.08 -8.03 6.51
CA ASP A 170 13.53 -8.29 6.44
C ASP A 170 14.29 -7.12 5.81
N SER A 171 13.74 -6.48 4.77
CA SER A 171 14.36 -5.36 4.07
C SER A 171 14.49 -4.09 4.94
N ASP A 172 13.59 -3.91 5.90
CA ASP A 172 13.64 -2.81 6.87
C ASP A 172 14.61 -3.08 8.04
N SER A 173 15.17 -4.30 8.13
CA SER A 173 16.15 -4.68 9.16
C SER A 173 17.61 -4.47 8.73
N THR A 174 17.87 -4.40 7.43
CA THR A 174 19.23 -4.33 6.83
C THR A 174 19.72 -2.92 6.58
N ALA A 175 18.87 -1.91 6.72
CA ALA A 175 19.27 -0.52 6.56
C ALA A 175 19.45 0.13 7.94
N GLU A 176 20.69 0.15 8.44
CA GLU A 176 21.09 1.04 9.52
C GLU A 176 20.65 2.48 9.16
N PRO A 177 20.20 3.31 10.11
CA PRO A 177 19.80 4.69 9.84
C PRO A 177 20.88 5.48 9.08
N GLY A 178 22.16 5.15 9.31
CA GLY A 178 23.30 5.69 8.58
C GLY A 178 23.32 5.34 7.09
N ASP A 179 22.91 4.13 6.71
CA ASP A 179 22.87 3.70 5.31
C ASP A 179 21.73 4.37 4.53
N ARG A 180 20.63 4.69 5.21
CA ARG A 180 19.52 5.45 4.61
C ARG A 180 19.90 6.90 4.33
N ILE A 181 20.62 7.53 5.26
CA ILE A 181 21.16 8.89 5.06
C ILE A 181 22.23 8.86 3.96
N ALA A 182 23.14 7.89 3.97
CA ALA A 182 24.16 7.74 2.94
C ALA A 182 23.57 7.50 1.55
N ALA A 183 22.51 6.68 1.45
CA ALA A 183 21.80 6.44 0.19
C ALA A 183 21.02 7.68 -0.28
N ALA A 184 20.36 8.41 0.63
CA ALA A 184 19.68 9.67 0.29
C ALA A 184 20.67 10.77 -0.14
N VAL A 185 21.83 10.87 0.52
CA VAL A 185 22.91 11.78 0.14
C VAL A 185 23.50 11.37 -1.21
N ALA A 186 23.76 10.08 -1.44
CA ALA A 186 24.26 9.59 -2.71
C ALA A 186 23.28 9.83 -3.87
N ALA A 187 21.98 9.70 -3.62
CA ALA A 187 20.94 10.01 -4.59
C ALA A 187 20.87 11.50 -4.91
N ALA A 188 20.94 12.37 -3.88
CA ALA A 188 20.96 13.83 -4.07
C ALA A 188 22.23 14.30 -4.81
N VAL A 189 23.39 13.68 -4.54
CA VAL A 189 24.65 13.96 -5.25
C VAL A 189 24.60 13.47 -6.70
N ALA A 190 23.89 12.36 -6.98
CA ALA A 190 23.71 11.87 -8.34
C ALA A 190 22.73 12.72 -9.18
N GLU A 191 21.74 13.36 -8.54
CA GLU A 191 20.84 14.33 -9.22
C GLU A 191 21.51 15.68 -9.51
N LEU A 192 22.56 16.04 -8.78
CA LEU A 192 23.49 17.13 -9.12
C LEU A 192 24.41 16.67 -10.25
N GLY A 193 23.84 16.53 -11.45
CA GLY A 193 24.56 16.11 -12.64
C GLY A 193 25.82 16.94 -12.88
N SER A 194 26.96 16.24 -12.98
CA SER A 194 28.32 16.73 -13.27
C SER A 194 28.87 17.82 -12.34
N PRO A 195 30.10 17.67 -11.83
CA PRO A 195 30.76 18.79 -11.14
C PRO A 195 30.93 19.92 -12.15
N GLU A 196 30.20 21.02 -11.93
CA GLU A 196 30.47 22.28 -12.58
C GLU A 196 31.93 22.62 -12.25
N TYR A 197 32.78 22.59 -13.27
CA TYR A 197 34.21 22.84 -13.15
C TYR A 197 34.39 24.25 -12.59
N TRP A 198 34.72 24.34 -11.30
CA TRP A 198 35.12 25.60 -10.69
C TRP A 198 36.44 26.03 -11.32
N ASP A 199 36.38 27.02 -12.20
CA ASP A 199 37.55 27.67 -12.80
C ASP A 199 38.18 28.63 -11.77
N PRO A 200 39.37 28.31 -11.22
CA PRO A 200 40.02 29.13 -10.21
C PRO A 200 40.60 30.44 -10.78
N SER A 201 40.43 30.72 -12.08
CA SER A 201 40.95 31.95 -12.71
C SER A 201 39.98 33.14 -12.71
N THR A 202 38.80 33.01 -12.10
CA THR A 202 37.88 34.14 -11.92
C THR A 202 38.29 34.97 -10.70
N ASP A 203 39.14 35.97 -10.93
CA ASP A 203 39.53 36.98 -9.93
C ASP A 203 38.31 37.88 -9.60
N PRO A 204 37.81 37.91 -8.35
CA PRO A 204 36.68 38.76 -7.98
C PRO A 204 37.04 40.24 -7.83
N ASN A 205 38.27 40.66 -8.17
CA ASN A 205 38.78 42.00 -7.87
C ASN A 205 38.97 42.93 -9.09
N ALA A 206 38.44 42.58 -10.26
CA ALA A 206 38.42 43.46 -11.44
C ALA A 206 37.16 44.36 -11.45
N GLY A 207 37.08 45.28 -10.49
CA GLY A 207 36.03 46.30 -10.40
C GLY A 207 36.56 47.55 -9.73
N GLU A 208 37.21 48.40 -10.51
CA GLU A 208 37.81 49.68 -10.11
C GLU A 208 36.77 50.66 -9.52
N PRO A 209 36.96 51.21 -8.30
CA PRO A 209 36.11 52.28 -7.77
C PRO A 209 36.65 53.66 -8.17
N ILE A 210 35.82 54.45 -8.84
CA ILE A 210 36.05 55.88 -9.06
C ILE A 210 35.99 56.60 -7.70
N GLY A 211 37.10 57.21 -7.26
CA GLY A 211 37.17 58.02 -6.03
C GLY A 211 36.52 59.42 -6.18
N PRO A 212 36.97 60.42 -5.40
CA PRO A 212 36.75 60.58 -3.95
C PRO A 212 36.15 61.96 -3.62
N GLN A 213 35.42 62.18 -2.51
CA GLN A 213 35.46 63.46 -1.77
C GLN A 213 35.12 63.32 -0.27
N TYR A 214 36.13 63.67 0.54
CA TYR A 214 36.15 64.26 1.89
C TYR A 214 34.83 64.59 2.60
N SER A 215 34.73 64.21 3.88
CA SER A 215 34.97 65.11 5.03
C SER A 215 34.96 64.32 6.35
N ALA A 216 35.87 64.69 7.24
CA ALA A 216 36.08 64.14 8.58
C ALA A 216 35.40 65.03 9.64
N GLU A 217 34.87 64.43 10.70
CA GLU A 217 34.76 64.97 12.09
C GLU A 217 34.06 63.89 12.95
N THR A 218 34.75 63.07 13.75
CA THR A 218 35.38 63.31 15.07
C THR A 218 34.40 63.52 16.26
N GLY A 219 33.85 62.40 16.76
CA GLY A 219 33.62 62.05 18.19
C GLY A 219 32.64 62.88 19.04
N PRO A 220 32.49 62.57 20.35
CA PRO A 220 32.91 61.37 21.09
C PRO A 220 31.77 60.72 21.96
N ASP A 221 32.00 59.49 22.41
CA ASP A 221 31.30 58.78 23.51
C ASP A 221 31.66 59.45 24.87
N PRO A 222 30.81 59.44 25.92
CA PRO A 222 30.16 58.25 26.52
C PRO A 222 28.65 58.36 26.83
#